data_AF-A0A9E5C139-F1
#
_entry.id   AF-A0A9E5C139-F1
#
_cell.length_a   1.000
_cell.length_b   1.000
_cell.length_c   1.000
_cell.angle_alpha   90.00
_cell.angle_beta   90.00
_cell.angle_gamma   90.00
#
_symmetry.space_group_name_H-M   'P 1'
#
loop_
_entity.id
_entity.type
_entity.pdbx_description
1 polymer ?
#
loop_
_entity_poly.entity_id
_entity_poly.type
_entity_poly.pdbx_seq_one_letter_code
_entity_poly.pdbx_strand_id
1 'polypeptide(L)'
;MEEPVEPRTRLAIGVAVVGTVGAAALIGVLFATGVFTSDEPAGTGQAPGAPVVTVSVPVLPEQPAQLLSPQGDVAVDFTEGSVDKPMELRYQQVLPARVPALPAGFSAAAKVFDLTLLDREGEDRGAYTLMRPATITVRLGPGELALAGGEASNIVIQHYIDQDTSWTELPTTVDLLNATARAQVDSLSIFALTIRTPRPTPTPPPTPTSVPTATPSFT
;
A
#
# COMPACT_ATOMS: atom_id res chain seq x y z
N MET A 1 7.76 -47.75 -46.88
CA MET A 1 9.10 -47.27 -46.52
C MET A 1 9.02 -45.75 -46.56
N GLU A 2 9.05 -44.97 -45.50
CA GLU A 2 8.94 -45.10 -44.05
C GLU A 2 8.46 -43.72 -43.57
N GLU A 3 7.65 -43.65 -42.51
CA GLU A 3 7.62 -42.43 -41.69
C GLU A 3 8.94 -42.31 -40.91
N PRO A 4 9.39 -41.09 -40.63
CA PRO A 4 9.93 -40.85 -39.30
C PRO A 4 9.36 -39.58 -38.64
N VAL A 5 8.64 -39.87 -37.55
CA VAL A 5 8.55 -39.19 -36.25
C VAL A 5 9.66 -38.18 -35.92
N GLU A 6 9.22 -36.97 -35.54
CA GLU A 6 9.63 -36.00 -34.48
C GLU A 6 11.09 -35.96 -33.93
N PRO A 7 11.57 -34.79 -33.42
CA PRO A 7 11.38 -34.57 -31.97
C PRO A 7 11.14 -33.10 -31.53
N ARG A 8 10.16 -32.93 -30.64
CA ARG A 8 10.11 -31.85 -29.63
C ARG A 8 11.25 -32.03 -28.63
N THR A 9 12.17 -31.07 -28.47
CA THR A 9 13.06 -30.97 -27.29
C THR A 9 13.53 -29.52 -27.11
N ARG A 10 12.87 -28.77 -26.21
CA ARG A 10 13.34 -28.33 -24.87
C ARG A 10 14.57 -27.41 -24.90
N LEU A 11 14.34 -26.10 -24.81
CA LEU A 11 15.37 -25.12 -24.48
C LEU A 11 15.62 -25.17 -22.96
N ALA A 12 16.82 -25.58 -22.57
CA ALA A 12 17.30 -25.54 -21.20
C ALA A 12 17.57 -24.08 -20.77
N ILE A 13 17.03 -23.67 -19.63
CA ILE A 13 17.47 -22.47 -18.92
C ILE A 13 18.10 -22.93 -17.61
N GLY A 14 19.40 -22.68 -17.50
CA GLY A 14 20.26 -23.13 -16.41
C GLY A 14 19.88 -22.53 -15.07
N VAL A 15 19.90 -23.38 -14.06
CA VAL A 15 19.75 -23.08 -12.64
C VAL A 15 21.09 -22.58 -12.09
N ALA A 16 21.07 -21.46 -11.35
CA ALA A 16 22.10 -21.15 -10.37
C ALA A 16 21.42 -20.90 -9.02
N VAL A 17 21.52 -21.91 -8.14
CA VAL A 17 21.07 -21.89 -6.74
C VAL A 17 22.24 -21.37 -5.90
N VAL A 18 22.01 -20.31 -5.12
CA VAL A 18 22.72 -20.06 -3.87
C VAL A 18 21.66 -19.80 -2.82
N GLY A 19 21.56 -20.72 -1.87
CA GLY A 19 20.56 -20.69 -0.81
C GLY A 19 21.01 -19.93 0.42
N THR A 20 20.03 -19.42 1.16
CA THR A 20 20.07 -19.36 2.64
C THR A 20 18.65 -19.47 3.18
N VAL A 21 18.53 -20.25 4.24
CA VAL A 21 17.31 -20.71 4.89
C VAL A 21 16.60 -19.58 5.64
N GLY A 22 15.32 -19.40 5.33
CA GLY A 22 14.31 -18.75 6.13
C GLY A 22 12.97 -19.22 5.54
N ALA A 23 12.01 -19.63 6.37
CA ALA A 23 10.76 -20.24 5.93
C ALA A 23 9.98 -19.31 4.98
N ALA A 24 10.29 -19.39 3.68
CA ALA A 24 9.55 -18.74 2.62
C ALA A 24 8.56 -19.78 2.11
N ALA A 25 7.28 -19.59 2.42
CA ALA A 25 6.24 -20.13 1.57
C ALA A 25 6.62 -19.73 0.14
N LEU A 26 6.82 -20.72 -0.74
CA LEU A 26 7.05 -20.49 -2.16
C LEU A 26 5.75 -19.95 -2.74
N ILE A 27 5.50 -18.66 -2.53
CA ILE A 27 4.48 -17.92 -3.26
C ILE A 27 5.01 -17.87 -4.68
N GLY A 28 4.31 -18.52 -5.61
CA GLY A 28 4.61 -18.42 -7.04
C GLY A 28 4.42 -16.99 -7.48
N VAL A 29 5.48 -16.18 -7.41
CA VAL A 29 5.40 -14.76 -7.78
C VAL A 29 5.31 -14.66 -9.30
N LEU A 30 4.12 -14.33 -9.80
CA LEU A 30 3.92 -13.91 -11.19
C LEU A 30 4.26 -12.42 -11.29
N PHE A 31 5.47 -12.10 -11.73
CA PHE A 31 5.87 -10.74 -12.03
C PHE A 31 5.33 -10.34 -13.41
N ALA A 32 4.25 -9.56 -13.45
CA ALA A 32 3.82 -8.90 -14.69
C ALA A 32 4.50 -7.52 -14.79
N THR A 33 5.53 -7.41 -15.62
CA THR A 33 6.09 -6.10 -16.01
C THR A 33 5.25 -5.53 -17.16
N GLY A 34 4.32 -4.65 -16.85
CA GLY A 34 3.57 -3.88 -17.86
C GLY A 34 3.50 -2.42 -17.46
N VAL A 35 4.32 -1.56 -18.08
CA VAL A 35 4.11 -0.11 -18.06
C VAL A 35 3.25 0.22 -19.28
N PHE A 36 1.94 0.35 -19.07
CA PHE A 36 1.06 0.86 -20.12
C PHE A 36 1.02 2.39 -20.01
N THR A 37 1.77 3.06 -20.87
CA THR A 37 1.53 4.48 -21.16
C THR A 37 0.31 4.54 -22.07
N SER A 38 -0.87 4.84 -21.52
CA SER A 38 -2.03 5.17 -22.35
C SER A 38 -1.74 6.48 -23.07
N ASP A 39 -1.43 6.40 -24.37
CA ASP A 39 -1.41 7.55 -25.26
C ASP A 39 -2.86 7.86 -25.62
N GLU A 40 -3.45 8.82 -24.90
CA GLU A 40 -4.81 9.29 -25.15
C GLU A 40 -4.79 10.21 -26.39
N PRO A 41 -5.63 9.97 -27.41
CA PRO A 41 -5.56 10.74 -28.65
C PRO A 41 -5.98 12.20 -28.42
N ALA A 42 -5.18 13.11 -28.96
CA ALA A 42 -5.30 14.54 -28.78
C ALA A 42 -6.70 15.10 -29.14
N GLY A 43 -7.49 15.42 -28.12
CA GLY A 43 -8.72 16.19 -28.21
C GLY A 43 -8.65 17.42 -27.30
N THR A 44 -8.30 18.56 -27.89
CA THR A 44 -8.45 19.94 -27.39
C THR A 44 -8.25 20.21 -25.88
N GLY A 45 -7.06 20.71 -25.52
CA GLY A 45 -6.93 21.80 -24.53
C GLY A 45 -6.64 21.46 -23.06
N GLN A 46 -6.38 20.21 -22.69
CA GLN A 46 -5.90 19.87 -21.35
C GLN A 46 -4.37 19.87 -21.33
N ALA A 47 -3.74 20.63 -20.43
CA ALA A 47 -2.31 20.48 -20.14
C ALA A 47 -2.02 18.98 -19.87
N PRO A 48 -0.90 18.40 -20.37
CA PRO A 48 -0.60 16.99 -20.19
C PRO A 48 -0.64 16.67 -18.70
N GLY A 49 -1.67 15.93 -18.29
CA GLY A 49 -1.79 15.44 -16.93
C GLY A 49 -0.55 14.62 -16.62
N ALA A 50 0.07 14.85 -15.47
CA ALA A 50 1.23 14.08 -15.05
C ALA A 50 0.96 12.57 -15.22
N PRO A 51 1.92 11.77 -15.72
CA PRO A 51 1.70 10.35 -15.95
C PRO A 51 1.29 9.67 -14.65
N VAL A 52 0.08 9.11 -14.61
CA VAL A 52 -0.38 8.37 -13.43
C VAL A 52 0.14 6.94 -13.54
N VAL A 53 1.02 6.56 -12.62
CA VAL A 53 1.64 5.24 -12.65
C VAL A 53 0.61 4.19 -12.23
N THR A 54 0.36 3.25 -13.15
CA THR A 54 -0.59 2.14 -12.98
C THR A 54 0.16 0.81 -13.12
N VAL A 55 -0.20 -0.18 -12.30
CA VAL A 55 0.28 -1.57 -12.41
C VAL A 55 -0.91 -2.51 -12.41
N SER A 56 -0.90 -3.51 -13.29
CA SER A 56 -1.95 -4.52 -13.37
C SER A 56 -1.39 -5.93 -13.15
N VAL A 57 -2.10 -6.75 -12.38
CA VAL A 57 -1.75 -8.16 -12.12
C VAL A 57 -3.01 -9.02 -12.20
N PRO A 58 -2.98 -10.16 -12.92
CA PRO A 58 -4.11 -11.09 -12.91
C PRO A 58 -4.23 -11.80 -11.55
N VAL A 59 -5.45 -11.86 -11.01
CA VAL A 59 -5.80 -12.57 -9.78
C VAL A 59 -6.74 -13.70 -10.15
N LEU A 60 -6.34 -14.94 -9.86
CA LEU A 60 -7.10 -16.14 -10.19
C LEU A 60 -7.65 -16.78 -8.90
N PRO A 61 -8.84 -17.42 -8.94
CA PRO A 61 -9.41 -18.07 -7.76
C PRO A 61 -8.54 -19.20 -7.21
N GLU A 62 -7.83 -19.91 -8.07
CA GLU A 62 -7.21 -21.21 -7.74
C GLU A 62 -5.73 -21.09 -7.34
N GLN A 63 -5.21 -19.87 -7.20
CA GLN A 63 -3.82 -19.66 -6.81
C GLN A 63 -3.63 -18.31 -6.10
N PRO A 64 -2.61 -18.19 -5.22
CA PRO A 64 -2.25 -16.90 -4.65
C PRO A 64 -1.74 -15.94 -5.73
N ALA A 65 -1.90 -14.65 -5.48
CA ALA A 65 -1.38 -13.58 -6.35
C ALA A 65 -0.76 -12.48 -5.49
N GLN A 66 0.25 -11.80 -6.04
CA GLN A 66 0.90 -10.67 -5.39
C GLN A 66 1.06 -9.52 -6.38
N LEU A 67 0.68 -8.32 -5.96
CA LEU A 67 0.99 -7.07 -6.66
C LEU A 67 2.01 -6.28 -5.85
N LEU A 68 3.00 -5.72 -6.55
CA LEU A 68 3.96 -4.77 -6.00
C LEU A 68 3.79 -3.43 -6.72
N SER A 69 3.78 -2.34 -5.95
CA SER A 69 3.78 -1.00 -6.53
C SER A 69 5.09 -0.74 -7.29
N PRO A 70 5.10 0.19 -8.26
CA PRO A 70 6.29 0.50 -9.07
C PRO A 70 7.53 0.84 -8.25
N GLN A 71 7.33 1.47 -7.09
CA GLN A 71 8.40 1.88 -6.17
C GLN A 71 8.73 0.80 -5.13
N GLY A 72 8.00 -0.31 -5.09
CA GLY A 72 8.21 -1.38 -4.10
C GLY A 72 7.83 -0.99 -2.66
N ASP A 73 7.00 0.04 -2.54
CA ASP A 73 6.53 0.61 -1.28
C ASP A 73 5.23 -0.05 -0.79
N VAL A 74 4.46 -0.64 -1.70
CA VAL A 74 3.19 -1.30 -1.39
C VAL A 74 3.23 -2.69 -2.00
N ALA A 75 2.89 -3.67 -1.20
CA ALA A 75 2.62 -5.03 -1.63
C ALA A 75 1.17 -5.39 -1.27
N VAL A 76 0.48 -6.06 -2.18
CA VAL A 76 -0.88 -6.56 -1.96
C VAL A 76 -0.89 -8.04 -2.26
N ASP A 77 -1.18 -8.83 -1.24
CA ASP A 77 -1.17 -10.29 -1.28
C ASP A 77 -2.59 -10.83 -1.24
N PHE A 78 -2.92 -11.65 -2.24
CA PHE A 78 -4.16 -12.41 -2.35
C PHE A 78 -3.86 -13.89 -2.12
N THR A 79 -4.71 -14.52 -1.32
CA THR A 79 -4.67 -15.97 -1.11
C THR A 79 -5.57 -16.70 -2.11
N GLU A 80 -5.37 -18.00 -2.27
CA GLU A 80 -6.29 -18.85 -3.04
C GLU A 80 -7.72 -18.69 -2.52
N GLY A 81 -8.66 -18.49 -3.44
CA GLY A 81 -10.07 -18.27 -3.16
C GLY A 81 -10.40 -16.87 -2.64
N SER A 82 -9.52 -15.88 -2.80
CA SER A 82 -9.86 -14.47 -2.50
C SER A 82 -10.83 -13.86 -3.51
N VAL A 83 -10.86 -14.40 -4.74
CA VAL A 83 -11.82 -14.06 -5.81
C VAL A 83 -12.54 -15.32 -6.26
N ASP A 84 -13.76 -15.17 -6.77
CA ASP A 84 -14.62 -16.28 -7.24
C ASP A 84 -14.44 -16.59 -8.74
N LYS A 85 -13.85 -15.67 -9.49
CA LYS A 85 -13.55 -15.78 -10.92
C LYS A 85 -12.22 -15.10 -11.26
N PRO A 86 -11.62 -15.36 -12.43
CA PRO A 86 -10.42 -14.65 -12.86
C PRO A 86 -10.70 -13.15 -13.03
N MET A 87 -9.90 -12.31 -12.38
CA MET A 87 -10.00 -10.85 -12.38
C MET A 87 -8.63 -10.22 -12.62
N GLU A 88 -8.60 -8.93 -12.92
CA GLU A 88 -7.38 -8.14 -13.03
C GLU A 88 -7.35 -7.11 -11.90
N LEU A 89 -6.33 -7.19 -11.04
CA LEU A 89 -6.09 -6.19 -10.01
C LEU A 89 -5.28 -5.05 -10.61
N ARG A 90 -5.80 -3.84 -10.49
CA ARG A 90 -5.16 -2.60 -10.91
C ARG A 90 -4.77 -1.78 -9.68
N TYR A 91 -3.50 -1.42 -9.61
CA TYR A 91 -2.96 -0.45 -8.68
C TYR A 91 -2.78 0.89 -9.39
N GLN A 92 -3.23 1.97 -8.74
CA GLN A 92 -3.03 3.33 -9.23
C GLN A 92 -2.56 4.23 -8.09
N GLN A 93 -1.46 4.97 -8.28
CA GLN A 93 -1.06 5.96 -7.29
C GLN A 93 -2.00 7.17 -7.33
N VAL A 94 -2.50 7.59 -6.17
CA VAL A 94 -3.42 8.74 -6.06
C VAL A 94 -2.61 10.00 -5.80
N LEU A 95 -2.85 11.03 -6.61
CA LEU A 95 -2.23 12.34 -6.44
C LEU A 95 -2.80 13.04 -5.19
N PRO A 96 -1.99 13.80 -4.43
CA PRO A 96 -2.47 14.50 -3.22
C PRO A 96 -3.73 15.34 -3.41
N ALA A 97 -3.87 15.98 -4.57
CA ALA A 97 -5.05 16.80 -4.90
C ALA A 97 -6.34 16.00 -5.15
N ARG A 98 -6.22 14.68 -5.35
CA ARG A 98 -7.35 13.76 -5.57
C ARG A 98 -7.65 12.90 -4.33
N VAL A 99 -6.87 13.05 -3.26
CA VAL A 99 -7.10 12.33 -2.01
C VAL A 99 -8.34 12.92 -1.33
N PRO A 100 -9.35 12.11 -0.98
CA PRO A 100 -10.49 12.57 -0.20
C PRO A 100 -10.05 13.21 1.12
N ALA A 101 -10.83 14.16 1.64
CA ALA A 101 -10.51 14.83 2.91
C ALA A 101 -10.36 13.81 4.04
N LEU A 102 -9.23 13.84 4.74
CA LEU A 102 -8.96 12.92 5.84
C LEU A 102 -9.74 13.28 7.12
N PRO A 103 -10.03 12.30 7.99
CA PRO A 103 -10.61 12.57 9.29
C PRO A 103 -9.73 13.48 10.15
N ALA A 104 -10.36 14.25 11.03
CA ALA A 104 -9.63 15.11 11.98
C ALA A 104 -8.70 14.29 12.87
N GLY A 105 -7.51 14.83 13.16
CA GLY A 105 -6.49 14.13 13.96
C GLY A 105 -5.60 13.18 13.15
N PHE A 106 -5.74 13.15 11.82
CA PHE A 106 -4.87 12.42 10.91
C PHE A 106 -4.21 13.31 9.88
N SER A 107 -3.00 12.93 9.46
CA SER A 107 -2.34 13.45 8.28
C SER A 107 -2.00 12.31 7.31
N ALA A 108 -2.09 12.59 6.00
CA ALA A 108 -1.70 11.62 4.97
C ALA A 108 -0.19 11.48 4.99
N ALA A 109 0.33 10.25 5.07
CA ALA A 109 1.66 9.98 4.58
C ALA A 109 1.67 10.09 3.05
N ALA A 110 2.86 10.14 2.45
CA ALA A 110 3.02 10.28 1.00
C ALA A 110 2.52 9.05 0.19
N LYS A 111 1.94 8.05 0.85
CA LYS A 111 1.52 6.76 0.27
C LYS A 111 0.00 6.66 0.29
N VAL A 112 -0.61 7.14 -0.79
CA VAL A 112 -2.04 7.00 -1.07
C VAL A 112 -2.20 6.37 -2.45
N PHE A 113 -2.99 5.32 -2.55
CA PHE A 113 -3.15 4.51 -3.75
C PHE A 113 -4.56 3.94 -3.83
N ASP A 114 -4.99 3.65 -5.03
CA ASP A 114 -6.28 3.04 -5.35
C ASP A 114 -6.04 1.62 -5.87
N LEU A 115 -6.90 0.70 -5.43
CA LEU A 115 -6.93 -0.69 -5.87
C LEU A 115 -8.31 -0.97 -6.46
N THR A 116 -8.32 -1.41 -7.71
CA THR A 116 -9.55 -1.77 -8.41
C THR A 116 -9.44 -3.19 -8.94
N LEU A 117 -10.50 -3.98 -8.81
CA LEU A 117 -10.60 -5.28 -9.47
C LEU A 117 -11.51 -5.15 -10.69
N LEU A 118 -10.94 -5.47 -11.85
CA LEU A 118 -11.62 -5.45 -13.14
C LEU A 118 -11.97 -6.89 -13.53
N ASP A 119 -13.15 -7.12 -14.08
CA ASP A 119 -13.45 -8.39 -14.72
C ASP A 119 -12.81 -8.48 -16.13
N ARG A 120 -12.98 -9.61 -16.83
CA ARG A 120 -12.38 -9.80 -18.16
C ARG A 120 -12.94 -8.88 -19.24
N GLU A 121 -14.12 -8.28 -19.04
CA GLU A 121 -14.64 -7.25 -19.92
C GLU A 121 -13.99 -5.88 -19.65
N GLY A 122 -13.14 -5.77 -18.62
CA GLY A 122 -12.54 -4.52 -18.19
C GLY A 122 -13.55 -3.60 -17.51
N GLU A 123 -14.70 -4.13 -17.08
CA GLU A 123 -15.74 -3.35 -16.43
C GLU A 123 -15.41 -3.23 -14.94
N ASP A 124 -15.37 -1.99 -14.47
CA ASP A 124 -15.33 -1.70 -13.05
C ASP A 124 -16.68 -2.09 -12.45
N ARG A 125 -16.68 -3.19 -11.70
CA ARG A 125 -17.88 -3.69 -11.00
C ARG A 125 -18.23 -2.83 -9.79
N GLY A 126 -17.46 -1.79 -9.48
CA GLY A 126 -17.59 -0.99 -8.28
C GLY A 126 -17.09 -1.77 -7.06
N ALA A 127 -17.81 -1.63 -5.94
CA ALA A 127 -17.46 -2.24 -4.66
C ALA A 127 -17.54 -3.78 -4.70
N TYR A 128 -16.50 -4.42 -5.23
CA TYR A 128 -16.32 -5.87 -5.17
C TYR A 128 -15.83 -6.28 -3.78
N THR A 129 -16.57 -7.18 -3.14
CA THR A 129 -16.18 -7.80 -1.86
C THR A 129 -15.42 -9.09 -2.15
N LEU A 130 -14.22 -9.19 -1.62
CA LEU A 130 -13.37 -10.37 -1.68
C LEU A 130 -14.01 -11.52 -0.90
N MET A 131 -13.82 -12.73 -1.41
CA MET A 131 -14.28 -13.95 -0.75
C MET A 131 -13.39 -14.30 0.46
N ARG A 132 -12.14 -13.83 0.44
CA ARG A 132 -11.18 -13.89 1.55
C ARG A 132 -10.42 -12.57 1.63
N PRO A 133 -10.03 -12.12 2.83
CA PRO A 133 -9.29 -10.88 2.99
C PRO A 133 -7.97 -10.90 2.21
N ALA A 134 -7.65 -9.81 1.52
CA ALA A 134 -6.32 -9.54 1.00
C ALA A 134 -5.46 -8.89 2.09
N THR A 135 -4.14 -9.08 2.03
CA THR A 135 -3.19 -8.43 2.93
C THR A 135 -2.48 -7.30 2.21
N ILE A 136 -2.58 -6.09 2.74
CA ILE A 136 -1.83 -4.92 2.28
C ILE A 136 -0.61 -4.74 3.19
N THR A 137 0.58 -4.70 2.60
CA THR A 137 1.82 -4.34 3.28
C THR A 137 2.37 -3.04 2.71
N VAL A 138 2.56 -2.04 3.56
CA VAL A 138 3.14 -0.74 3.20
C VAL A 138 4.49 -0.57 3.88
N ARG A 139 5.52 -0.23 3.11
CA ARG A 139 6.85 0.12 3.62
C ARG A 139 6.80 1.50 4.27
N LEU A 140 7.43 1.63 5.42
CA LEU A 140 7.57 2.86 6.17
C LEU A 140 8.95 3.47 5.86
N GLY A 141 8.96 4.74 5.47
CA GLY A 141 10.17 5.51 5.31
C GLY A 141 10.53 6.27 6.59
N PRO A 142 11.73 6.89 6.62
CA PRO A 142 12.15 7.70 7.76
C PRO A 142 11.23 8.90 7.99
N GLY A 143 10.61 9.44 6.93
CA GLY A 143 9.66 10.56 7.04
C GLY A 143 8.40 10.18 7.80
N GLU A 144 7.80 9.03 7.47
CA GLU A 144 6.62 8.52 8.17
C GLU A 144 6.91 8.17 9.62
N LEU A 145 8.06 7.53 9.88
CA LEU A 145 8.48 7.20 11.24
C LEU A 145 8.72 8.46 12.09
N ALA A 146 9.33 9.50 11.52
CA ALA A 146 9.57 10.77 12.20
C ALA A 146 8.25 11.48 12.54
N LEU A 147 7.30 11.53 11.59
CA LEU A 147 5.98 12.10 11.80
C LEU A 147 5.17 11.34 12.85
N ALA A 148 5.32 10.01 12.90
CA ALA A 148 4.70 9.17 13.92
C ALA A 148 5.35 9.30 15.31
N GLY A 149 6.48 10.01 15.43
CA GLY A 149 7.26 10.10 16.66
C GLY A 149 7.92 8.77 17.06
N GLY A 150 8.08 7.84 16.12
CA GLY A 150 8.56 6.48 16.39
C GLY A 150 7.52 5.55 17.01
N GLU A 151 6.28 6.01 17.23
CA GLU A 151 5.22 5.23 17.88
C GLU A 151 4.38 4.47 16.86
N ALA A 152 4.40 3.14 16.96
CA ALA A 152 3.65 2.24 16.07
C ALA A 152 2.14 2.52 16.06
N SER A 153 1.56 2.87 17.21
CA SER A 153 0.12 3.17 17.33
C SER A 153 -0.33 4.42 16.57
N ASN A 154 0.62 5.28 16.21
CA ASN A 154 0.31 6.48 15.42
C ASN A 154 0.25 6.17 13.93
N ILE A 155 0.72 5.02 13.46
CA ILE A 155 0.73 4.65 12.05
C ILE A 155 -0.47 3.76 11.77
N VAL A 156 -1.33 4.19 10.85
CA VAL A 156 -2.59 3.51 10.53
C VAL A 156 -2.76 3.43 9.01
N ILE A 157 -3.25 2.31 8.51
CA ILE A 157 -3.73 2.21 7.13
C ILE A 157 -5.24 2.49 7.18
N GLN A 158 -5.69 3.48 6.42
CA GLN A 158 -7.10 3.80 6.27
C GLN A 158 -7.60 3.38 4.90
N HIS A 159 -8.85 2.94 4.86
CA HIS A 159 -9.58 2.55 3.66
C HIS A 159 -10.74 3.52 3.45
N TYR A 160 -10.81 4.12 2.27
CA TYR A 160 -11.90 4.98 1.87
C TYR A 160 -13.04 4.14 1.30
N ILE A 161 -14.23 4.28 1.86
CA ILE A 161 -15.44 3.59 1.40
C ILE A 161 -16.26 4.60 0.60
N ASP A 162 -16.25 4.48 -0.73
CA ASP A 162 -16.94 5.42 -1.64
C ASP A 162 -18.44 5.53 -1.33
N GLN A 163 -19.09 4.43 -0.96
CA GLN A 163 -20.53 4.37 -0.67
C GLN A 163 -20.92 5.28 0.51
N ASP A 164 -20.11 5.26 1.57
CA ASP A 164 -20.32 6.07 2.77
C ASP A 164 -19.57 7.40 2.72
N THR A 165 -18.81 7.63 1.64
CA THR A 165 -17.94 8.80 1.46
C THR A 165 -17.02 9.04 2.67
N SER A 166 -16.54 7.95 3.28
CA SER A 166 -15.92 7.99 4.60
C SER A 166 -14.63 7.15 4.67
N TRP A 167 -13.72 7.56 5.55
CA TRP A 167 -12.51 6.80 5.85
C TRP A 167 -12.75 5.88 7.04
N THR A 168 -12.35 4.63 6.90
CA THR A 168 -12.35 3.63 7.96
C THR A 168 -10.91 3.24 8.28
N GLU A 169 -10.57 3.25 9.56
CA GLU A 169 -9.27 2.77 10.05
C GLU A 169 -9.23 1.24 9.99
N LEU A 170 -8.23 0.68 9.31
CA LEU A 170 -8.00 -0.76 9.32
C LEU A 170 -7.19 -1.18 10.55
N PRO A 171 -7.46 -2.35 11.14
CA PRO A 171 -6.58 -2.96 12.14
C PRO A 171 -5.16 -3.12 11.58
N THR A 172 -4.28 -2.20 11.95
CA THR A 172 -2.94 -2.08 11.36
C THR A 172 -1.90 -2.66 12.32
N THR A 173 -1.14 -3.64 11.85
CA THR A 173 0.01 -4.20 12.56
C THR A 173 1.28 -3.58 12.03
N VAL A 174 2.01 -2.87 12.89
CA VAL A 174 3.25 -2.18 12.51
C VAL A 174 4.46 -2.92 13.05
N ASP A 175 5.40 -3.20 12.18
CA ASP A 175 6.70 -3.77 12.49
C ASP A 175 7.77 -2.70 12.22
N LEU A 176 8.27 -2.08 13.30
CA LEU A 176 9.27 -1.02 13.24
C LEU A 176 10.66 -1.55 12.87
N LEU A 177 10.95 -2.84 13.12
CA LEU A 177 12.24 -3.43 12.77
C LEU A 177 12.36 -3.62 11.26
N ASN A 178 11.29 -4.12 10.64
CA ASN A 178 11.21 -4.28 9.19
C ASN A 178 10.71 -3.03 8.46
N ALA A 179 10.33 -1.98 9.22
CA ALA A 179 9.73 -0.76 8.72
C ALA A 179 8.52 -1.04 7.80
N THR A 180 7.55 -1.81 8.29
CA THR A 180 6.33 -2.15 7.53
C THR A 180 5.07 -1.98 8.37
N ALA A 181 4.00 -1.49 7.75
CA ALA A 181 2.64 -1.54 8.27
C ALA A 181 1.82 -2.54 7.46
N ARG A 182 1.03 -3.38 8.13
CA ARG A 182 0.20 -4.41 7.49
C ARG A 182 -1.25 -4.30 7.93
N ALA A 183 -2.17 -4.46 6.99
CA ALA A 183 -3.60 -4.51 7.27
C ALA A 183 -4.28 -5.55 6.37
N GLN A 184 -5.38 -6.13 6.84
CA GLN A 184 -6.24 -6.99 6.03
C GLN A 184 -7.46 -6.20 5.56
N VAL A 185 -7.93 -6.50 4.35
CA VAL A 185 -9.11 -5.84 3.78
C VAL A 185 -9.95 -6.80 2.95
N ASP A 186 -11.26 -6.62 3.00
CA ASP A 186 -12.25 -7.44 2.29
C ASP A 186 -12.85 -6.74 1.06
N SER A 187 -12.56 -5.46 0.86
CA SER A 187 -13.00 -4.69 -0.30
C SER A 187 -11.90 -3.72 -0.72
N LEU A 188 -11.89 -3.34 -2.00
CA LEU A 188 -10.82 -2.52 -2.58
C LEU A 188 -11.37 -1.16 -3.02
N SER A 189 -10.60 -0.11 -2.75
CA SER A 189 -10.80 1.27 -3.20
C SER A 189 -9.50 2.04 -2.87
N ILE A 190 -9.61 3.30 -2.45
CA ILE A 190 -8.51 4.14 -2.04
C ILE A 190 -8.04 3.75 -0.64
N PHE A 191 -6.74 3.52 -0.52
CA PHE A 191 -6.04 3.30 0.74
C PHE A 191 -5.04 4.42 0.97
N ALA A 192 -4.92 4.83 2.22
CA ALA A 192 -3.93 5.81 2.67
C ALA A 192 -3.19 5.28 3.88
N LEU A 193 -1.86 5.34 3.84
CA LEU A 193 -1.07 5.31 5.06
C LEU A 193 -1.23 6.68 5.73
N THR A 194 -1.70 6.72 6.97
CA THR A 194 -1.90 7.95 7.72
C THR A 194 -1.22 7.91 9.07
N ILE A 195 -0.99 9.10 9.60
CA ILE A 195 -0.35 9.29 10.89
C ILE A 195 -1.31 10.03 11.80
N ARG A 196 -1.62 9.43 12.94
CA ARG A 196 -2.36 10.09 14.01
C ARG A 196 -1.50 11.22 14.56
N THR A 197 -2.06 12.41 14.60
CA THR A 197 -1.41 13.55 15.24
C THR A 197 -1.24 13.23 16.73
N PRO A 198 -0.02 13.18 17.27
CA PRO A 198 0.18 12.96 18.70
C PRO A 198 -0.52 14.06 19.48
N ARG A 199 -1.20 13.71 20.58
CA ARG A 199 -1.69 14.73 21.51
C ARG A 199 -0.48 15.53 22.01
N PRO A 200 -0.49 16.87 21.98
CA PRO A 200 0.61 17.65 22.52
C PRO A 200 0.85 17.24 23.97
N THR A 201 2.10 16.91 24.30
CA THR A 201 2.50 16.71 25.70
C THR A 201 2.24 18.02 26.45
N PRO A 202 1.55 18.03 27.59
CA PRO A 202 1.33 19.26 28.33
C PRO A 202 2.69 19.87 28.69
N THR A 203 2.93 21.11 28.26
CA THR A 203 4.12 21.86 28.67
C THR A 203 4.12 21.97 30.19
N PRO A 204 5.20 21.56 30.89
CA PRO A 204 5.27 21.75 32.33
C PRO A 204 5.15 23.25 32.65
N PRO A 205 4.43 23.63 33.71
CA PRO A 205 4.33 25.03 34.11
C PRO A 205 5.74 25.62 34.35
N PRO A 206 5.96 26.92 34.06
CA PRO A 206 7.26 27.54 34.29
C PRO A 206 7.66 27.35 35.77
N THR A 207 8.87 26.86 36.01
CA THR A 207 9.41 26.78 37.37
C THR A 207 9.53 28.21 37.92
N PRO A 208 8.95 28.53 39.10
CA PRO A 208 9.12 29.86 39.68
C PRO A 208 10.59 30.06 40.04
N THR A 209 11.23 31.06 39.42
CA THR A 209 12.55 31.54 39.83
C THR A 209 12.43 32.12 41.24
N SER A 210 13.04 31.48 42.22
CA SER A 210 13.17 32.03 43.57
C SER A 210 14.11 33.25 43.50
N VAL A 211 13.57 34.44 43.81
CA VAL A 211 14.38 35.65 43.98
C VAL A 211 15.18 35.49 45.28
N PRO A 212 16.51 35.63 45.29
CA PRO A 212 17.27 35.60 46.53
C PRO A 212 16.87 36.80 47.40
N THR A 213 16.38 36.50 48.62
CA THR A 213 16.07 37.50 49.64
C THR A 213 17.34 38.25 50.03
N ALA A 214 17.34 39.58 49.87
CA ALA A 214 18.42 40.43 50.34
C ALA A 214 18.54 40.34 51.87
N THR A 215 19.74 40.03 52.36
CA THR A 215 20.10 40.00 53.78
C THR A 215 19.97 41.43 54.37
N PRO A 216 19.20 41.66 55.44
CA PRO A 216 19.20 42.96 56.10
C PRO A 216 20.53 43.18 56.82
N SER A 217 21.24 44.24 56.45
CA SER A 217 22.43 44.71 57.17
C SER A 217 21.95 45.53 58.37
N PHE A 218 22.15 45.01 59.58
CA PHE A 218 21.97 45.79 60.81
C PHE A 218 23.22 46.65 61.05
N THR A 219 23.01 47.95 61.30
CA THR A 219 24.02 48.88 61.82
C THR A 219 23.77 49.10 63.31
#